data_AF-A0A4Q1ULZ3-F1
#
_entry.id   AF-A0A4Q1ULZ3-F1
#
_cell.length_a   1.000
_cell.length_b   1.000
_cell.length_c   1.000
_cell.angle_alpha   90.00
_cell.angle_beta   90.00
_cell.angle_gamma   90.00
#
_symmetry.space_group_name_H-M   'P 1'
#
loop_
_entity.id
_entity.type
_entity.pdbx_description
1 polymer ?
#
loop_
_entity_poly.entity_id
_entity_poly.type
_entity_poly.pdbx_seq_one_letter_code
_entity_poly.pdbx_strand_id
1 'polypeptide(L)'
;MSTPDIIDTLAGIKPGSALDAIRTKRLQARENAQKSYLSLFEPIDAGDVSLLERAAVAAFVTGLHGETPVASFYRDKLAATADGPRLVEAIELEIARGKTSGPYGSFPAGPLSVENTAGLIFRVSAERKSALGARLVAALEHAHLLVFRPRDAASDDMQALLAAGWSNTGIVTFSQLVAFLSFQVRVVSGLRTLAAVNASEEAAS
;
A
#
# COMPACT_ATOMS: atom_id res chain seq x y z
N MET A 1 12.39 -2.73 -26.32
CA MET A 1 12.78 -3.19 -24.96
C MET A 1 11.51 -3.41 -24.18
N SER A 2 11.34 -4.56 -23.53
CA SER A 2 10.15 -4.81 -22.71
C SER A 2 10.16 -3.87 -21.51
N THR A 3 9.05 -3.19 -21.22
CA THR A 3 8.92 -2.34 -20.04
C THR A 3 9.18 -3.17 -18.78
N PRO A 4 10.04 -2.72 -17.84
CA PRO A 4 10.30 -3.44 -16.60
C PRO A 4 9.00 -3.67 -15.82
N ASP A 5 8.74 -4.91 -15.40
CA ASP A 5 7.62 -5.23 -14.51
C ASP A 5 7.95 -4.75 -13.09
N ILE A 6 7.03 -4.02 -12.48
CA ILE A 6 7.26 -3.39 -11.17
C ILE A 6 7.45 -4.44 -10.07
N ILE A 7 6.72 -5.56 -10.12
CA ILE A 7 6.86 -6.62 -9.13
C ILE A 7 8.21 -7.33 -9.29
N ASP A 8 8.64 -7.63 -10.52
CA ASP A 8 9.96 -8.19 -10.78
C ASP A 8 11.08 -7.29 -10.26
N THR A 9 10.96 -5.99 -10.53
CA THR A 9 11.92 -4.97 -10.10
C THR A 9 12.02 -4.94 -8.57
N LEU A 10 10.88 -4.85 -7.88
CA LEU A 10 10.83 -4.78 -6.41
C LEU A 10 11.22 -6.12 -5.74
N ALA A 11 10.97 -7.25 -6.40
CA ALA A 11 11.40 -8.56 -5.93
C ALA A 11 12.88 -8.83 -6.20
N GLY A 12 13.54 -8.06 -7.09
CA GLY A 12 14.93 -8.29 -7.51
C GLY A 12 15.08 -9.47 -8.45
N ILE A 13 14.03 -9.78 -9.22
CA ILE A 13 14.02 -10.89 -10.18
C ILE A 13 14.83 -10.50 -11.40
N LYS A 14 15.89 -11.26 -11.68
CA LYS A 14 16.74 -11.07 -12.86
C LYS A 14 16.15 -11.81 -14.06
N PRO A 15 16.17 -11.22 -15.27
CA PRO A 15 15.81 -11.94 -16.49
C PRO A 15 16.60 -13.24 -16.63
N GLY A 16 15.92 -14.34 -16.97
CA GLY A 16 16.52 -15.67 -17.10
C GLY A 16 16.71 -16.45 -15.79
N SER A 17 16.40 -15.87 -14.62
CA SER A 17 16.41 -16.60 -13.35
C SER A 17 15.28 -17.63 -13.25
N ALA A 18 15.39 -18.58 -12.32
CA ALA A 18 14.33 -19.57 -12.06
C ALA A 18 12.97 -18.91 -11.75
N LEU A 19 12.98 -17.80 -10.99
CA LEU A 19 11.75 -17.04 -10.70
C LEU A 19 11.19 -16.32 -11.92
N ASP A 20 12.03 -15.79 -12.80
CA ASP A 20 11.59 -15.21 -14.07
C ASP A 20 10.91 -16.28 -14.95
N ALA A 21 11.49 -17.48 -15.02
CA ALA A 21 10.88 -18.63 -15.72
C ALA A 21 9.52 -19.06 -15.12
N ILE A 22 9.33 -18.93 -13.80
CA ILE A 22 8.04 -19.19 -13.15
C ILE A 22 7.03 -18.08 -13.49
N ARG A 23 7.45 -16.81 -13.44
CA ARG A 23 6.55 -15.68 -13.69
C ARG A 23 6.13 -15.56 -15.15
N THR A 24 6.98 -15.94 -16.10
CA THR A 24 6.63 -16.01 -17.53
C THR A 24 5.52 -17.04 -17.82
N LYS A 25 5.38 -18.10 -17.02
CA LYS A 25 4.24 -19.04 -17.11
C LYS A 25 2.90 -18.43 -16.68
N ARG A 26 2.90 -17.25 -16.05
CA ARG A 26 1.72 -16.52 -15.57
C ARG A 26 1.64 -15.12 -16.19
N LEU A 27 1.93 -15.02 -17.50
CA LEU A 27 2.05 -13.76 -18.22
C LEU A 27 0.86 -12.81 -18.00
N GLN A 28 -0.38 -13.32 -18.06
CA GLN A 28 -1.57 -12.49 -17.83
C GLN A 28 -1.59 -11.83 -16.45
N ALA A 29 -1.16 -12.54 -15.40
CA ALA A 29 -1.12 -11.98 -14.04
C ALA A 29 -0.02 -10.92 -13.91
N ARG A 30 1.13 -11.15 -14.55
CA ARG A 30 2.24 -10.18 -14.64
C ARG A 30 1.78 -8.90 -15.37
N GLU A 31 1.23 -9.04 -16.57
CA GLU A 31 0.74 -7.92 -17.36
C GLU A 31 -0.38 -7.14 -16.67
N ASN A 32 -1.34 -7.83 -16.05
CA ASN A 32 -2.44 -7.17 -15.35
C ASN A 32 -1.93 -6.38 -14.13
N ALA A 33 -1.00 -6.94 -13.35
CA ALA A 33 -0.40 -6.23 -12.23
C ALA A 33 0.37 -4.97 -12.68
N GLN A 34 1.12 -5.07 -13.79
CA GLN A 34 1.80 -3.92 -14.36
C GLN A 34 0.81 -2.85 -14.85
N LYS A 35 -0.26 -3.24 -15.54
CA LYS A 35 -1.32 -2.32 -15.99
C LYS A 35 -2.03 -1.65 -14.80
N SER A 36 -2.27 -2.38 -13.71
CA SER A 36 -2.80 -1.80 -12.47
C SER A 36 -1.86 -0.76 -11.87
N TYR A 37 -0.55 -1.05 -11.80
CA TYR A 37 0.44 -0.07 -11.35
C TYR A 37 0.41 1.20 -12.20
N LEU A 38 0.47 1.06 -13.54
CA LEU A 38 0.45 2.19 -14.46
C LEU A 38 -0.83 3.01 -14.30
N SER A 39 -2.00 2.37 -14.25
CA SER A 39 -3.27 3.08 -14.05
C SER A 39 -3.35 3.82 -12.71
N LEU A 40 -2.65 3.34 -11.67
CA LEU A 40 -2.72 3.92 -10.34
C LEU A 40 -1.65 4.98 -10.08
N PHE A 41 -0.47 4.86 -10.68
CA PHE A 41 0.70 5.71 -10.39
C PHE A 41 1.23 6.50 -11.58
N GLU A 42 0.87 6.12 -12.80
CA GLU A 42 1.23 6.78 -14.06
C GLU A 42 -0.02 6.95 -14.96
N PRO A 43 -1.14 7.47 -14.41
CA PRO A 43 -2.36 7.63 -15.19
C PRO A 43 -2.19 8.72 -16.25
N ILE A 44 -2.93 8.60 -17.35
CA ILE A 44 -3.01 9.63 -18.39
C ILE A 44 -3.57 10.95 -17.80
N ASP A 45 -4.54 10.83 -16.91
CA ASP A 45 -5.12 11.92 -16.13
C ASP A 45 -5.18 11.51 -14.65
N ALA A 46 -4.60 12.33 -13.78
CA ALA A 46 -4.62 12.08 -12.34
C ALA A 46 -6.04 12.18 -11.75
N GLY A 47 -6.93 12.94 -12.41
CA GLY A 47 -8.31 13.15 -11.99
C GLY A 47 -8.42 13.68 -10.56
N ASP A 48 -9.36 13.14 -9.80
CA ASP A 48 -9.69 13.57 -8.44
C ASP A 48 -8.65 13.21 -7.38
N VAL A 49 -7.61 12.44 -7.72
CA VAL A 49 -6.55 12.04 -6.78
C VAL A 49 -5.20 12.36 -7.40
N SER A 50 -4.53 13.36 -6.85
CA SER A 50 -3.24 13.82 -7.36
C SER A 50 -2.14 12.76 -7.23
N LEU A 51 -1.08 12.90 -8.03
CA LEU A 51 0.10 12.04 -7.94
C LEU A 51 0.79 12.15 -6.56
N LEU A 52 0.75 13.33 -5.95
CA LEU A 52 1.25 13.56 -4.59
C LEU A 52 0.46 12.72 -3.57
N GLU A 53 -0.87 12.76 -3.61
CA GLU A 53 -1.72 12.00 -2.70
C GLU A 53 -1.55 10.49 -2.89
N ARG A 54 -1.47 10.02 -4.13
CA ARG A 54 -1.20 8.61 -4.44
C ARG A 54 0.13 8.16 -3.86
N ALA A 55 1.18 8.97 -4.04
CA ALA A 55 2.51 8.66 -3.50
C ALA A 55 2.54 8.72 -1.97
N ALA A 56 1.85 9.68 -1.34
CA ALA A 56 1.74 9.82 0.11
C ALA A 56 1.04 8.62 0.76
N VAL A 57 -0.12 8.23 0.22
CA VAL A 57 -0.85 7.04 0.67
C VAL A 57 -0.02 5.79 0.44
N ALA A 58 0.69 5.68 -0.69
CA ALA A 58 1.53 4.53 -0.97
C ALA A 58 2.72 4.39 -0.02
N ALA A 59 3.42 5.49 0.27
CA ALA A 59 4.50 5.52 1.26
C ALA A 59 3.98 5.09 2.63
N PHE A 60 2.83 5.62 3.05
CA PHE A 60 2.21 5.25 4.33
C PHE A 60 1.83 3.76 4.38
N VAL A 61 1.01 3.28 3.44
CA VAL A 61 0.54 1.88 3.41
C VAL A 61 1.70 0.90 3.36
N THR A 62 2.68 1.13 2.49
CA THR A 62 3.81 0.20 2.35
C THR A 62 4.77 0.27 3.53
N GLY A 63 4.94 1.44 4.15
CA GLY A 63 5.69 1.60 5.38
C GLY A 63 5.06 0.91 6.60
N LEU A 64 3.72 0.80 6.67
CA LEU A 64 3.03 0.03 7.72
C LEU A 64 3.39 -1.46 7.69
N HIS A 65 3.80 -1.99 6.53
CA HIS A 65 4.26 -3.37 6.37
C HIS A 65 5.75 -3.58 6.70
N GLY A 66 6.44 -2.53 7.17
CA GLY A 66 7.83 -2.59 7.58
C GLY A 66 8.83 -2.18 6.49
N GLU A 67 10.11 -2.27 6.81
CA GLU A 67 11.20 -1.91 5.91
C GLU A 67 11.36 -2.98 4.82
N THR A 68 10.96 -2.62 3.60
CA THR A 68 10.99 -3.49 2.43
C THR A 68 11.43 -2.68 1.20
N PRO A 69 11.90 -3.34 0.13
CA PRO A 69 12.16 -2.65 -1.15
C PRO A 69 10.93 -1.90 -1.68
N VAL A 70 9.72 -2.40 -1.38
CA VAL A 70 8.46 -1.74 -1.74
C VAL A 70 8.27 -0.44 -0.97
N ALA A 71 8.52 -0.46 0.36
CA ALA A 71 8.43 0.73 1.20
C ALA A 71 9.45 1.81 0.77
N SER A 72 10.70 1.42 0.52
CA SER A 72 11.73 2.34 0.00
C SER A 72 11.31 2.95 -1.34
N PHE A 73 10.80 2.13 -2.27
CA PHE A 73 10.36 2.61 -3.58
C PHE A 73 9.25 3.67 -3.49
N TYR A 74 8.24 3.48 -2.63
CA TYR A 74 7.16 4.45 -2.51
C TYR A 74 7.52 5.67 -1.66
N ARG A 75 8.42 5.54 -0.69
CA ARG A 75 9.05 6.68 -0.02
C ARG A 75 9.79 7.55 -1.05
N ASP A 76 10.61 6.95 -1.90
CA ASP A 76 11.37 7.67 -2.93
C ASP A 76 10.45 8.28 -3.99
N LYS A 77 9.39 7.56 -4.39
CA LYS A 77 8.36 8.09 -5.28
C LYS A 77 7.67 9.32 -4.69
N LEU A 78 7.36 9.31 -3.40
CA LEU A 78 6.84 10.49 -2.72
C LEU A 78 7.89 11.62 -2.73
N ALA A 79 9.11 11.34 -2.32
CA ALA A 79 10.19 12.33 -2.25
C ALA A 79 10.47 13.02 -3.60
N ALA A 80 10.25 12.33 -4.72
CA ALA A 80 10.43 12.86 -6.07
C ALA A 80 9.30 13.81 -6.55
N THR A 81 8.20 13.94 -5.81
CA THR A 81 7.13 14.91 -6.13
C THR A 81 7.48 16.31 -5.62
N ALA A 82 6.89 17.36 -6.22
CA ALA A 82 7.24 18.76 -5.90
C ALA A 82 7.14 19.12 -4.41
N ASP A 83 6.07 18.69 -3.73
CA ASP A 83 5.85 18.89 -2.28
C ASP A 83 6.23 17.66 -1.43
N GLY A 84 6.74 16.62 -2.08
CA GLY A 84 7.04 15.32 -1.51
C GLY A 84 7.99 15.33 -0.32
N PRO A 85 9.18 15.98 -0.43
CA PRO A 85 10.17 15.96 0.65
C PRO A 85 9.62 16.45 2.00
N ARG A 86 8.73 17.44 1.98
CA ARG A 86 8.06 17.97 3.18
C ARG A 86 7.13 16.95 3.83
N LEU A 87 6.50 16.09 3.02
CA LEU A 87 5.56 15.08 3.51
C LEU A 87 6.24 13.79 3.96
N VAL A 88 7.42 13.44 3.44
CA VAL A 88 8.14 12.21 3.79
C VAL A 88 8.33 12.09 5.30
N GLU A 89 8.89 13.13 5.95
CA GLU A 89 9.12 13.11 7.39
C GLU A 89 7.81 12.95 8.19
N ALA A 90 6.78 13.71 7.82
CA ALA A 90 5.48 13.63 8.50
C ALA A 90 4.86 12.23 8.37
N ILE A 91 4.96 11.60 7.19
CA ILE A 91 4.43 10.27 6.93
C ILE A 91 5.24 9.20 7.65
N GLU A 92 6.57 9.29 7.70
CA GLU A 92 7.42 8.34 8.44
C GLU A 92 7.11 8.32 9.94
N LEU A 93 6.88 9.50 10.53
CA LEU A 93 6.47 9.61 11.93
C LEU A 93 5.09 9.00 12.17
N GLU A 94 4.14 9.18 11.24
CA GLU A 94 2.81 8.57 11.34
C GLU A 94 2.83 7.06 11.07
N ILE A 95 3.69 6.58 10.18
CA ILE A 95 3.95 5.13 10.00
C ILE A 95 4.42 4.54 11.32
N ALA A 96 5.42 5.16 11.99
CA ALA A 96 5.94 4.66 13.26
C ALA A 96 4.85 4.54 14.33
N ARG A 97 3.91 5.49 14.39
CA ARG A 97 2.75 5.45 15.29
C ARG A 97 1.68 4.45 14.88
N GLY A 98 1.53 4.20 13.57
CA GLY A 98 0.53 3.31 13.00
C GLY A 98 0.95 1.84 12.95
N LYS A 99 2.24 1.51 13.16
CA LYS A 99 2.75 0.13 13.16
C LYS A 99 2.00 -0.74 14.17
N THR A 100 1.43 -1.84 13.68
CA THR A 100 0.69 -2.84 14.46
C THR A 100 0.63 -4.15 13.67
N SER A 101 -0.02 -5.17 14.22
CA SER A 101 -0.28 -6.44 13.55
C SER A 101 -1.79 -6.71 13.51
N GLY A 102 -2.30 -7.08 12.34
CA GLY A 102 -3.71 -7.43 12.12
C GLY A 102 -3.85 -8.62 11.16
N PRO A 103 -5.06 -8.95 10.69
CA PRO A 103 -6.28 -8.15 10.86
C PRO A 103 -6.90 -8.31 12.25
N TYR A 104 -7.46 -7.23 12.77
CA TYR A 104 -8.30 -7.19 13.96
C TYR A 104 -9.63 -6.48 13.64
N GLY A 105 -10.55 -6.43 14.59
CA GLY A 105 -11.88 -5.84 14.41
C GLY A 105 -12.99 -6.70 15.01
N SER A 106 -14.23 -6.34 14.68
CA SER A 106 -15.44 -6.89 15.29
C SER A 106 -16.37 -7.53 14.26
N PHE A 107 -17.07 -8.57 14.69
CA PHE A 107 -18.22 -9.15 14.00
C PHE A 107 -19.52 -8.64 14.63
N PRO A 108 -20.62 -8.59 13.86
CA PRO A 108 -21.95 -8.44 14.43
C PRO A 108 -22.22 -9.50 15.52
N ALA A 109 -23.11 -9.19 16.46
CA ALA A 109 -23.50 -10.13 17.52
C ALA A 109 -23.91 -11.48 16.92
N GLY A 110 -23.24 -12.55 17.32
CA GLY A 110 -23.39 -13.87 16.72
C GLY A 110 -22.18 -14.78 16.96
N PRO A 111 -22.15 -15.99 16.38
CA PRO A 111 -21.13 -17.00 16.66
C PRO A 111 -19.71 -16.56 16.29
N LEU A 112 -19.55 -15.71 15.27
CA LEU A 112 -18.24 -15.19 14.85
C LEU A 112 -17.69 -14.09 15.79
N SER A 113 -18.50 -13.57 16.72
CA SER A 113 -18.01 -12.54 17.68
C SER A 113 -16.91 -13.06 18.61
N VAL A 114 -16.73 -14.37 18.72
CA VAL A 114 -15.59 -15.00 19.42
C VAL A 114 -14.24 -14.71 18.75
N GLU A 115 -14.24 -14.36 17.47
CA GLU A 115 -13.05 -13.98 16.69
C GLU A 115 -12.73 -12.49 16.80
N ASN A 116 -13.51 -11.71 17.56
CA ASN A 116 -13.25 -10.29 17.77
C ASN A 116 -11.87 -10.08 18.40
N THR A 117 -11.08 -9.24 17.77
CA THR A 117 -9.76 -8.86 18.29
C THR A 117 -9.73 -7.34 18.39
N ALA A 118 -9.41 -6.81 19.57
CA ALA A 118 -9.17 -5.39 19.74
C ALA A 118 -7.81 -5.01 19.15
N GLY A 119 -7.71 -3.82 18.57
CA GLY A 119 -6.44 -3.31 18.06
C GLY A 119 -6.45 -1.80 17.91
N LEU A 120 -5.37 -1.27 17.35
CA LEU A 120 -5.15 0.16 17.23
C LEU A 120 -6.21 0.83 16.32
N ILE A 121 -6.91 1.82 16.85
CA ILE A 121 -7.67 2.77 16.03
C ILE A 121 -6.75 3.95 15.74
N PHE A 122 -6.07 3.90 14.61
CA PHE A 122 -5.12 4.94 14.24
C PHE A 122 -5.81 6.27 13.96
N ARG A 123 -5.23 7.34 14.53
CA ARG A 123 -5.54 8.73 14.23
C ARG A 123 -4.24 9.49 14.04
N VAL A 124 -4.19 10.36 13.03
CA VAL A 124 -3.03 11.21 12.78
C VAL A 124 -2.83 12.14 13.98
N SER A 125 -1.58 12.30 14.41
CA SER A 125 -1.26 13.11 15.58
C SER A 125 -1.61 14.59 15.38
N ALA A 126 -1.99 15.28 16.45
CA ALA A 126 -2.43 16.66 16.38
C ALA A 126 -1.36 17.58 15.76
N GLU A 127 -0.09 17.30 16.05
CA GLU A 127 1.05 18.10 15.58
C GLU A 127 1.25 18.00 14.06
N ARG A 128 0.85 16.89 13.42
CA ARG A 128 1.06 16.69 11.98
C ARG A 128 -0.17 17.00 11.13
N LYS A 129 -1.35 17.19 11.73
CA LYS A 129 -2.58 17.53 10.99
C LYS A 129 -2.42 18.78 10.12
N SER A 130 -1.75 19.81 10.61
CA SER A 130 -1.51 21.04 9.84
C SER A 130 -0.58 20.79 8.64
N ALA A 131 0.49 20.01 8.83
CA ALA A 131 1.44 19.70 7.76
C ALA A 131 0.84 18.81 6.67
N LEU A 132 0.00 17.84 7.04
CA LEU A 132 -0.64 16.89 6.13
C LEU A 132 -1.89 17.48 5.46
N GLY A 133 -2.62 18.36 6.15
CA GLY A 133 -3.91 18.87 5.69
C GLY A 133 -5.05 17.85 5.84
N ALA A 134 -6.28 18.34 5.90
CA ALA A 134 -7.46 17.53 6.24
C ALA A 134 -7.67 16.33 5.29
N ARG A 135 -7.40 16.53 3.99
CA ARG A 135 -7.61 15.53 2.95
C ARG A 135 -6.68 14.32 3.09
N LEU A 136 -5.38 14.54 3.29
CA LEU A 136 -4.42 13.46 3.56
C LEU A 136 -4.64 12.84 4.94
N VAL A 137 -4.98 13.63 5.96
CA VAL A 137 -5.31 13.10 7.29
C VAL A 137 -6.41 12.04 7.20
N ALA A 138 -7.53 12.37 6.54
CA ALA A 138 -8.62 11.42 6.36
C ALA A 138 -8.18 10.18 5.55
N ALA A 139 -7.35 10.37 4.52
CA ALA A 139 -6.83 9.28 3.69
C ALA A 139 -5.91 8.32 4.47
N LEU A 140 -5.00 8.83 5.31
CA LEU A 140 -4.10 7.99 6.10
C LEU A 140 -4.88 7.19 7.17
N GLU A 141 -5.85 7.84 7.83
CA GLU A 141 -6.70 7.16 8.81
C GLU A 141 -7.56 6.07 8.17
N HIS A 142 -8.11 6.35 6.98
CA HIS A 142 -8.89 5.36 6.24
C HIS A 142 -8.00 4.23 5.66
N ALA A 143 -6.79 4.55 5.18
CA ALA A 143 -5.83 3.55 4.70
C ALA A 143 -5.46 2.58 5.82
N HIS A 144 -5.18 3.09 7.03
CA HIS A 144 -4.87 2.25 8.18
C HIS A 144 -6.03 1.31 8.55
N LEU A 145 -7.27 1.84 8.54
CA LEU A 145 -8.49 1.04 8.69
C LEU A 145 -8.53 -0.11 7.67
N LEU A 146 -8.33 0.16 6.38
CA LEU A 146 -8.36 -0.86 5.34
C LEU A 146 -7.21 -1.89 5.45
N VAL A 147 -6.05 -1.48 5.95
CA VAL A 147 -4.88 -2.37 6.11
C VAL A 147 -5.06 -3.34 7.28
N PHE A 148 -5.52 -2.87 8.45
CA PHE A 148 -5.49 -3.66 9.68
C PHE A 148 -6.86 -4.06 10.23
N ARG A 149 -7.93 -3.35 9.88
CA ARG A 149 -9.28 -3.64 10.36
C ARG A 149 -10.36 -3.47 9.29
N PRO A 150 -10.16 -3.97 8.05
CA PRO A 150 -11.08 -3.72 6.93
C PRO A 150 -12.53 -4.15 7.19
N ARG A 151 -12.75 -5.10 8.11
CA ARG A 151 -14.08 -5.55 8.53
C ARG A 151 -14.90 -4.49 9.26
N ASP A 152 -14.22 -3.57 9.95
CA ASP A 152 -14.86 -2.49 10.71
C ASP A 152 -15.23 -1.29 9.84
N ALA A 153 -14.90 -1.31 8.55
CA ALA A 153 -15.18 -0.19 7.66
C ALA A 153 -16.69 0.03 7.52
N ALA A 154 -17.15 1.24 7.81
CA ALA A 154 -18.55 1.61 7.86
C ALA A 154 -18.87 2.86 7.03
N SER A 155 -20.17 3.20 6.95
CA SER A 155 -20.62 4.39 6.21
C SER A 155 -20.01 5.68 6.75
N ASP A 156 -19.82 5.78 8.07
CA ASP A 156 -19.24 6.98 8.71
C ASP A 156 -17.79 7.22 8.29
N ASP A 157 -17.02 6.16 7.98
CA ASP A 157 -15.65 6.30 7.46
C ASP A 157 -15.65 6.89 6.04
N MET A 158 -16.64 6.53 5.21
CA MET A 158 -16.82 7.14 3.89
C MET A 158 -17.25 8.61 4.01
N GLN A 159 -18.15 8.91 4.94
CA GLN A 159 -18.58 10.29 5.20
C GLN A 159 -17.41 11.16 5.67
N ALA A 160 -16.47 10.62 6.46
CA ALA A 160 -15.27 11.34 6.88
C ALA A 160 -14.37 11.71 5.68
N LEU A 161 -14.23 10.82 4.70
CA LEU A 161 -13.50 11.13 3.46
C LEU A 161 -14.21 12.21 2.64
N LEU A 162 -15.53 12.11 2.46
CA LEU A 162 -16.33 13.11 1.76
C LEU A 162 -16.24 14.49 2.43
N ALA A 163 -16.33 14.54 3.76
CA ALA A 163 -16.19 15.77 4.54
C ALA A 163 -14.78 16.38 4.42
N ALA A 164 -13.76 15.57 4.19
CA ALA A 164 -12.40 16.01 3.90
C ALA A 164 -12.18 16.40 2.43
N GLY A 165 -13.24 16.40 1.62
CA GLY A 165 -13.26 16.85 0.22
C GLY A 165 -13.02 15.77 -0.83
N TRP A 166 -12.88 14.50 -0.44
CA TRP A 166 -12.77 13.41 -1.42
C TRP A 166 -14.07 13.29 -2.23
N SER A 167 -13.97 13.05 -3.53
CA SER A 167 -15.12 12.70 -4.37
C SER A 167 -15.41 11.20 -4.27
N ASN A 168 -16.61 10.77 -4.64
CA ASN A 168 -16.94 9.33 -4.74
C ASN A 168 -15.96 8.58 -5.66
N THR A 169 -15.63 9.14 -6.81
CA THR A 169 -14.65 8.58 -7.76
C THR A 169 -13.24 8.51 -7.15
N GLY A 170 -12.87 9.55 -6.39
CA GLY A 170 -11.61 9.59 -5.65
C GLY A 170 -11.53 8.52 -4.58
N ILE A 171 -12.61 8.26 -3.83
CA ILE A 171 -12.69 7.19 -2.82
C ILE A 171 -12.54 5.81 -3.46
N VAL A 172 -13.16 5.57 -4.61
CA VAL A 172 -12.99 4.31 -5.36
C VAL A 172 -11.53 4.13 -5.80
N THR A 173 -10.93 5.17 -6.38
CA THR A 173 -9.53 5.16 -6.80
C THR A 173 -8.58 4.93 -5.63
N PHE A 174 -8.84 5.60 -4.50
CA PHE A 174 -8.10 5.42 -3.26
C PHE A 174 -8.21 3.97 -2.73
N SER A 175 -9.40 3.39 -2.75
CA SER A 175 -9.61 2.01 -2.28
C SER A 175 -8.87 1.00 -3.17
N GLN A 176 -8.89 1.20 -4.48
CA GLN A 176 -8.12 0.41 -5.44
C GLN A 176 -6.61 0.53 -5.20
N LEU A 177 -6.13 1.74 -4.90
CA LEU A 177 -4.74 2.01 -4.57
C LEU A 177 -4.29 1.20 -3.34
N VAL A 178 -5.04 1.27 -2.23
CA VAL A 178 -4.71 0.54 -0.99
C VAL A 178 -4.76 -0.98 -1.21
N ALA A 179 -5.74 -1.47 -1.96
CA ALA A 179 -5.86 -2.90 -2.29
C ALA A 179 -4.67 -3.38 -3.14
N PHE A 180 -4.29 -2.63 -4.17
CA PHE A 180 -3.14 -2.93 -5.02
C PHE A 180 -1.84 -2.97 -4.23
N LEU A 181 -1.59 -1.97 -3.38
CA LEU A 181 -0.38 -1.90 -2.55
C LEU A 181 -0.30 -3.08 -1.58
N SER A 182 -1.40 -3.40 -0.90
CA SER A 182 -1.49 -4.54 0.01
C SER A 182 -1.22 -5.88 -0.71
N PHE A 183 -1.69 -6.00 -1.97
CA PHE A 183 -1.38 -7.15 -2.83
C PHE A 183 0.10 -7.18 -3.22
N GLN A 184 0.64 -6.06 -3.71
CA GLN A 184 2.00 -5.95 -4.21
C GLN A 184 3.03 -6.26 -3.13
N VAL A 185 2.87 -5.72 -1.92
CA VAL A 185 3.76 -6.00 -0.78
C VAL A 185 3.82 -7.50 -0.48
N ARG A 186 2.65 -8.17 -0.43
CA ARG A 186 2.58 -9.62 -0.16
C ARG A 186 3.23 -10.45 -1.26
N VAL A 187 2.97 -10.12 -2.53
CA VAL A 187 3.57 -10.82 -3.68
C VAL A 187 5.09 -10.64 -3.70
N VAL A 188 5.58 -9.42 -3.55
CA VAL A 188 7.03 -9.14 -3.51
C VAL A 188 7.69 -9.88 -2.36
N SER A 189 7.08 -9.84 -1.16
CA SER A 189 7.62 -10.56 0.00
C SER A 189 7.69 -12.06 -0.25
N GLY A 190 6.62 -12.68 -0.77
CA GLY A 190 6.60 -14.10 -1.10
C GLY A 190 7.63 -14.51 -2.15
N LEU A 191 7.79 -13.71 -3.22
CA LEU A 191 8.79 -13.97 -4.25
C LEU A 191 10.22 -13.86 -3.72
N ARG A 192 10.48 -12.89 -2.84
CA ARG A 192 11.81 -12.73 -2.21
C ARG A 192 12.13 -13.88 -1.27
N THR A 193 11.16 -14.37 -0.51
CA THR A 193 11.33 -15.57 0.32
C THR A 193 11.65 -16.78 -0.54
N LEU A 194 10.93 -16.97 -1.65
CA LEU A 194 11.20 -18.08 -2.58
C LEU A 194 12.58 -17.97 -3.23
N ALA A 195 13.03 -16.76 -3.60
CA ALA A 195 14.39 -16.53 -4.11
C ALA A 195 15.46 -16.95 -3.11
N ALA A 196 15.28 -16.59 -1.83
CA ALA A 196 16.24 -16.88 -0.77
C ALA A 196 16.34 -18.39 -0.49
N VAL A 197 15.21 -19.11 -0.53
CA VAL A 197 15.19 -20.58 -0.38
C VAL A 197 15.93 -21.23 -1.55
N ASN A 198 15.62 -20.87 -2.79
CA ASN A 198 16.30 -21.43 -3.97
C ASN A 198 17.83 -21.20 -3.94
N ALA A 199 18.26 -19.99 -3.56
CA ALA A 199 19.69 -19.69 -3.47
C ALA A 199 20.41 -20.51 -2.37
N SER A 200 19.69 -20.85 -1.30
CA SER A 200 20.23 -21.67 -0.21
C SER A 200 20.37 -23.13 -0.62
N GLU A 201 19.41 -23.65 -1.41
CA GLU A 201 19.47 -25.01 -1.97
C GLU A 201 20.58 -25.15 -3.02
N GLU A 202 20.75 -24.16 -3.90
CA GLU A 202 21.85 -24.12 -4.88
C GLU A 202 23.23 -24.08 -4.21
N ALA A 203 23.36 -23.36 -3.09
CA ALA A 203 24.62 -23.30 -2.33
C ALA A 203 24.94 -24.59 -1.55
N ALA A 204 23.95 -25.45 -1.31
CA ALA A 204 24.10 -26.71 -0.59
C ALA A 204 24.30 -27.93 -1.51
N SER A 205 24.15 -27.76 -2.83
CA SER A 205 24.38 -28.77 -3.87
C SER A 205 25.78 -28.70 -4.48
#